data_AF-A0A537DK96-F1
#
_entry.id   AF-A0A537DK96-F1
#
_cell.length_a   1.000
_cell.length_b   1.000
_cell.length_c   1.000
_cell.angle_alpha   90.00
_cell.angle_beta   90.00
_cell.angle_gamma   90.00
#
_symmetry.space_group_name_H-M   'P 1'
#
loop_
_entity.id
_entity.type
_entity.pdbx_description
1 polymer ?
#
loop_
_entity_poly.entity_id
_entity_poly.type
_entity_poly.pdbx_seq_one_letter_code
_entity_poly.pdbx_strand_id
1 'polypeptide(L)'
;MAIILQTRNAENEFDTIARFDRPVSKEEALANRDPGHYWLKETNPRFKTIWEAWVGEPSQGRKENPWLRKIESLRKRTNYLAWGEGALALGEVVGFGLTAFKFINNDQRLKRVESIVAAINARTPIGFVCPTCQQPLLDLIDPYCGNCGSKLDWTDARRANRLESQFCPHCFCPVKPTQHFCTQCGKPLHIQTYSGTTFQFVPVRPRSMQ
;
A
#
# COMPACT_ATOMS: atom_id res chain seq x y z
N MET A 1 -19.56 47.12 23.12
CA MET A 1 -19.86 45.68 23.26
C MET A 1 -21.16 45.46 22.53
N ALA A 2 -21.21 44.66 21.46
CA ALA A 2 -22.44 44.48 20.70
C ALA A 2 -23.32 43.41 21.36
N ILE A 3 -24.51 43.82 21.80
CA ILE A 3 -25.52 42.97 22.42
C ILE A 3 -26.65 42.79 21.41
N ILE A 4 -27.15 41.56 21.26
CA ILE A 4 -28.23 41.25 20.34
C ILE A 4 -29.42 40.65 21.10
N LEU A 5 -30.62 41.05 20.71
CA LEU A 5 -31.87 40.47 21.17
C LEU A 5 -32.40 39.52 20.09
N GLN A 6 -32.65 38.27 20.46
CA GLN A 6 -33.11 37.23 19.54
C GLN A 6 -34.43 36.63 20.01
N THR A 7 -35.27 36.24 19.05
CA THR A 7 -36.48 35.40 19.27
C THR A 7 -36.44 34.20 18.34
N ARG A 8 -37.43 33.32 18.44
CA ARG A 8 -37.67 32.27 17.44
C ARG A 8 -38.76 32.69 16.47
N ASN A 9 -38.50 32.48 15.17
CA ASN A 9 -39.51 32.65 14.13
C ASN A 9 -40.47 31.43 14.10
N ALA A 10 -41.48 31.47 13.22
CA ALA A 10 -42.44 30.38 13.04
C ALA A 10 -41.80 29.04 12.63
N GLU A 11 -40.62 29.08 12.00
CA GLU A 11 -39.84 27.91 11.56
C GLU A 11 -38.85 27.42 12.63
N ASN A 12 -38.92 27.97 13.85
CA ASN A 12 -38.11 27.60 15.01
C ASN A 12 -36.61 27.97 14.89
N GLU A 13 -36.27 28.87 13.96
CA GLU A 13 -34.94 29.43 13.77
C GLU A 13 -34.74 30.70 14.61
N PHE A 14 -33.47 31.04 14.92
CA PHE A 14 -33.14 32.25 15.68
C PHE A 14 -33.18 33.48 14.79
N ASP A 15 -34.08 34.41 15.08
CA ASP A 15 -34.16 35.70 14.41
C ASP A 15 -33.65 36.82 15.32
N THR A 16 -32.94 37.81 14.76
CA THR A 16 -32.34 38.92 15.52
C THR A 16 -33.19 40.17 15.37
N ILE A 17 -33.84 40.57 16.46
CA ILE A 17 -34.85 41.63 16.46
C ILE A 17 -34.24 43.01 16.73
N ALA A 18 -33.19 43.07 17.55
CA ALA A 18 -32.55 44.31 17.92
C ALA A 18 -31.07 44.12 18.22
N ARG A 19 -30.30 45.19 18.01
CA ARG A 19 -28.89 45.28 18.39
C ARG A 19 -28.71 46.49 19.30
N PHE A 20 -27.92 46.33 20.35
CA PHE A 20 -27.63 47.36 21.32
C PHE A 20 -26.11 47.49 21.50
N ASP A 21 -25.63 48.72 21.50
CA ASP A 21 -24.20 49.02 21.72
C ASP A 21 -23.87 49.30 23.19
N ARG A 22 -24.91 49.40 24.03
CA ARG A 22 -24.86 49.61 25.49
C ARG A 22 -25.59 48.49 26.23
N PRO A 23 -25.31 48.24 27.52
CA PRO A 23 -26.16 47.40 28.36
C PRO A 23 -27.57 48.01 28.43
N VAL A 24 -28.58 47.16 28.24
CA VAL A 24 -30.00 47.52 28.23
C VAL A 24 -30.71 46.69 29.30
N SER A 25 -31.60 47.32 30.07
CA SER A 25 -32.38 46.61 31.08
C SER A 25 -33.42 45.71 30.43
N LYS A 26 -33.92 44.73 31.19
CA LYS A 26 -34.91 43.76 30.70
C LYS A 26 -36.19 44.46 30.22
N GLU A 27 -36.64 45.48 30.95
CA GLU A 27 -37.87 46.21 30.69
C GLU A 27 -37.73 47.07 29.42
N GLU A 28 -36.57 47.71 29.24
CA GLU A 28 -36.28 48.54 28.07
C GLU A 28 -36.15 47.69 26.80
N ALA A 29 -35.51 46.52 26.88
CA ALA A 29 -35.36 45.62 25.74
C ALA A 29 -36.70 44.99 25.27
N LEU A 30 -37.63 44.81 26.20
CA LEU A 30 -38.93 44.16 25.98
C LEU A 30 -40.10 45.14 25.82
N ALA A 31 -39.86 46.45 25.91
CA ALA A 31 -40.90 47.46 25.71
C ALA A 31 -41.51 47.34 24.30
N ASN A 32 -42.84 47.23 24.23
CA ASN A 32 -43.63 47.13 22.99
C ASN A 32 -43.31 45.90 22.11
N ARG A 33 -43.00 44.74 22.72
CA ARG A 33 -42.71 43.49 22.00
C ARG A 33 -43.88 42.51 22.01
N ASP A 34 -43.96 41.70 20.96
CA ASP A 34 -44.96 40.63 20.84
C ASP A 34 -44.74 39.50 21.86
N PRO A 35 -45.78 38.71 22.20
CA PRO A 35 -45.62 37.55 23.07
C PRO A 35 -44.63 36.54 22.49
N GLY A 36 -43.67 36.09 23.28
CA GLY A 36 -42.64 35.18 22.82
C GLY A 36 -41.46 35.03 23.79
N HIS A 37 -40.53 34.16 23.41
CA HIS A 37 -39.31 33.93 24.17
C HIS A 37 -38.14 34.72 23.58
N TYR A 38 -37.54 35.56 24.42
CA TYR A 38 -36.48 36.47 24.03
C TYR A 38 -35.18 36.13 24.75
N TRP A 39 -34.06 36.19 24.01
CA TRP A 39 -32.71 36.03 24.54
C TRP A 39 -31.89 37.29 24.27
N LEU A 40 -31.30 37.86 25.31
CA LEU A 40 -30.30 38.91 25.18
C LEU A 40 -28.90 38.29 25.26
N LYS A 41 -28.08 38.45 24.22
CA LYS A 41 -26.76 37.83 24.11
C LYS A 41 -25.68 38.86 23.80
N GLU A 42 -24.53 38.74 24.47
CA GLU A 42 -23.30 39.45 24.08
C GLU A 42 -22.64 38.72 22.92
N THR A 43 -22.29 39.43 21.87
CA THR A 43 -21.57 38.84 20.72
C THR A 43 -20.12 38.48 21.06
N ASN A 44 -19.55 39.08 22.11
CA ASN A 44 -18.17 38.85 22.55
C ASN A 44 -18.10 38.79 24.10
N PRO A 45 -17.54 37.72 24.71
CA PRO A 45 -17.02 36.50 24.09
C PRO A 45 -18.15 35.56 23.63
N ARG A 46 -18.16 35.26 22.33
CA ARG A 46 -19.09 34.41 21.54
C ARG A 46 -20.45 34.06 22.20
N PHE A 47 -21.46 34.89 21.90
CA PHE A 47 -22.89 34.63 22.15
C PHE A 47 -23.23 34.23 23.59
N LYS A 48 -22.61 34.87 24.58
CA LYS A 48 -22.94 34.67 25.99
C LYS A 48 -24.34 35.23 26.26
N THR A 49 -25.26 34.39 26.73
CA THR A 49 -26.59 34.83 27.17
C THR A 49 -26.47 35.65 28.46
N ILE A 50 -26.94 36.90 28.43
CA ILE A 50 -27.03 37.78 29.60
C ILE A 50 -28.28 37.39 30.40
N TRP A 51 -29.43 37.30 29.71
CA TRP A 51 -30.69 36.85 30.30
C TRP A 51 -31.61 36.28 29.21
N GLU A 52 -32.59 35.50 29.67
CA GLU A 52 -33.72 35.04 28.87
C GLU A 52 -35.02 35.41 29.57
N ALA A 53 -36.04 35.74 28.78
CA ALA A 53 -37.34 36.14 29.31
C ALA A 53 -38.47 35.74 28.36
N TRP A 54 -39.57 35.30 28.95
CA TRP A 54 -40.83 35.14 28.25
C TRP A 54 -41.68 36.40 28.43
N VAL A 55 -42.25 36.90 27.34
CA VAL A 55 -43.27 37.97 27.34
C VAL A 55 -44.61 37.34 26.95
N GLY A 56 -45.65 37.58 27.75
CA GLY A 56 -47.00 37.04 27.53
C GLY A 56 -47.30 35.76 28.32
N GLU A 57 -48.46 35.17 28.07
CA GLU A 57 -48.87 33.92 28.70
C GLU A 57 -47.98 32.78 28.18
N PRO A 58 -47.42 31.91 29.03
CA PRO A 58 -46.61 30.80 28.57
C PRO A 58 -47.50 29.90 27.72
N SER A 59 -47.35 29.96 26.40
CA SER A 59 -47.88 28.92 25.53
C SER A 59 -47.36 27.62 26.12
N GLN A 60 -48.24 26.64 26.38
CA GLN A 60 -47.87 25.28 26.78
C GLN A 60 -47.00 24.68 25.67
N GLY A 61 -45.74 25.07 25.63
CA GLY A 61 -44.71 24.46 24.84
C GLY A 61 -44.62 23.04 25.34
N ARG A 62 -45.03 22.10 24.48
CA ARG A 62 -44.84 20.66 24.58
C ARG A 62 -43.69 20.37 25.57
N LYS A 63 -44.03 19.88 26.78
CA LYS A 63 -43.03 19.39 27.73
C LYS A 63 -42.32 18.22 27.06
N GLU A 64 -41.25 18.49 26.33
CA GLU A 64 -40.45 17.46 25.68
C GLU A 64 -39.85 16.58 26.77
N ASN A 65 -40.22 15.30 26.78
CA ASN A 65 -39.70 14.35 27.76
C ASN A 65 -38.17 14.28 27.63
N PRO A 66 -37.40 14.56 28.69
CA PRO A 66 -35.93 14.51 28.66
C PRO A 66 -35.38 13.17 28.18
N TRP A 67 -36.12 12.09 28.45
CA TRP A 67 -35.79 10.73 28.02
C TRP A 67 -35.84 10.54 26.50
N LEU A 68 -36.80 11.15 25.80
CA LEU A 68 -36.90 11.10 24.34
C LEU A 68 -35.72 11.82 23.68
N ARG A 69 -35.35 12.99 24.20
CA ARG A 69 -34.15 13.72 23.76
C ARG A 69 -32.87 12.90 23.91
N LYS A 70 -32.75 12.17 25.02
CA LYS A 70 -31.62 11.28 25.27
C LYS A 70 -31.55 10.16 24.24
N ILE A 71 -32.67 9.50 23.94
CA ILE A 71 -32.75 8.46 22.91
C ILE A 71 -32.36 9.00 21.54
N GLU A 72 -32.83 10.18 21.19
CA GLU A 72 -32.51 10.79 19.89
C GLU A 72 -31.02 11.13 19.78
N SER A 73 -30.42 11.65 20.86
CA SER A 73 -28.98 11.92 20.90
C SER A 73 -28.13 10.65 20.79
N LEU A 74 -28.59 9.55 21.40
CA LEU A 74 -27.93 8.25 21.33
C LEU A 74 -28.02 7.67 19.92
N ARG A 75 -29.20 7.73 19.29
CA ARG A 75 -29.40 7.29 17.90
C ARG A 75 -28.48 8.04 16.92
N LYS A 76 -28.35 9.36 17.09
CA LYS A 76 -27.44 10.16 16.26
C LYS A 76 -25.99 9.71 16.42
N ARG A 77 -25.52 9.49 17.66
CA ARG A 77 -24.16 8.98 17.93
C ARG A 77 -23.94 7.60 17.32
N THR A 78 -24.88 6.68 17.47
CA THR A 78 -24.79 5.33 16.87
C THR A 78 -24.70 5.41 15.35
N ASN A 79 -25.50 6.25 14.70
CA ASN A 79 -25.42 6.43 13.25
C ASN A 79 -24.07 6.99 12.79
N TYR A 80 -23.48 7.95 13.51
CA TYR A 80 -22.16 8.49 13.17
C TYR A 80 -21.05 7.43 13.31
N LEU A 81 -21.12 6.59 14.35
CA LEU A 81 -20.17 5.49 14.53
C LEU A 81 -20.30 4.46 13.40
N ALA A 82 -21.53 4.09 13.04
CA ALA A 82 -21.78 3.16 11.94
C ALA A 82 -21.26 3.69 10.58
N TRP A 83 -21.44 4.99 10.31
CA TRP A 83 -20.84 5.63 9.13
C TRP A 83 -19.31 5.63 9.17
N GLY A 84 -18.71 5.86 10.34
CA GLY A 84 -17.26 5.81 10.54
C GLY A 84 -16.68 4.42 10.28
N GLU A 85 -17.31 3.37 10.83
CA GLU A 85 -16.92 1.98 10.59
C GLU A 85 -17.08 1.59 9.12
N GLY A 86 -18.20 1.97 8.49
CA GLY A 86 -18.43 1.73 7.07
C GLY A 86 -17.36 2.39 6.18
N ALA A 87 -16.94 3.62 6.50
CA ALA A 87 -15.90 4.32 5.77
C ALA A 87 -14.52 3.64 5.92
N LEU A 88 -14.18 3.16 7.12
CA LEU A 88 -12.93 2.42 7.36
C LEU A 88 -12.92 1.10 6.60
N ALA A 89 -13.99 0.32 6.65
CA ALA A 89 -14.10 -0.95 5.93
C ALA A 89 -13.93 -0.76 4.41
N LEU A 90 -14.54 0.28 3.83
CA LEU A 90 -14.35 0.62 2.41
C LEU A 90 -12.89 0.99 2.11
N GLY A 91 -12.25 1.78 2.98
CA GLY A 91 -10.84 2.16 2.84
C GLY A 91 -9.90 0.95 2.84
N GLU A 92 -10.12 0.00 3.75
CA GLU A 92 -9.34 -1.23 3.85
C GLU A 92 -9.49 -2.11 2.61
N VAL A 93 -10.72 -2.37 2.15
CA VAL A 93 -10.97 -3.21 0.96
C VAL A 93 -10.29 -2.61 -0.28
N VAL A 94 -10.37 -1.29 -0.47
CA VAL A 94 -9.70 -0.62 -1.58
C VAL A 94 -8.18 -0.68 -1.43
N GLY A 95 -7.64 -0.41 -0.24
CA GLY A 95 -6.20 -0.44 0.02
C GLY A 95 -5.58 -1.82 -0.19
N PHE A 96 -6.18 -2.86 0.40
CA PHE A 96 -5.74 -4.24 0.22
C PHE A 96 -5.97 -4.73 -1.22
N GLY A 97 -7.07 -4.35 -1.87
CA GLY A 97 -7.34 -4.68 -3.27
C GLY A 97 -6.30 -4.12 -4.23
N LEU A 98 -5.95 -2.83 -4.10
CA LEU A 98 -4.90 -2.20 -4.90
C LEU A 98 -3.51 -2.81 -4.65
N THR A 99 -3.23 -3.15 -3.40
CA THR A 99 -1.97 -3.80 -3.01
C THR A 99 -1.87 -5.19 -3.64
N ALA A 100 -2.91 -6.01 -3.51
CA ALA A 100 -2.97 -7.33 -4.12
C ALA A 100 -2.83 -7.25 -5.65
N PHE A 101 -3.50 -6.30 -6.31
CA PHE A 101 -3.38 -6.10 -7.75
C PHE A 101 -1.93 -5.76 -8.17
N LYS A 102 -1.26 -4.85 -7.45
CA LYS A 102 0.16 -4.54 -7.71
C LYS A 102 1.07 -5.75 -7.50
N PHE A 103 0.81 -6.56 -6.47
CA PHE A 103 1.57 -7.79 -6.23
C PHE A 103 1.39 -8.82 -7.33
N ILE A 104 0.16 -9.06 -7.80
CA ILE A 104 -0.11 -10.00 -8.91
C ILE A 104 0.64 -9.57 -10.18
N ASN A 105 0.68 -8.27 -10.47
CA ASN A 105 1.40 -7.76 -11.63
C ASN A 105 2.94 -7.88 -11.46
N ASN A 106 3.45 -7.75 -10.23
CA ASN A 106 4.89 -7.85 -9.93
C ASN A 106 5.38 -9.29 -9.73
N ASP A 107 4.49 -10.26 -9.50
CA ASP A 107 4.80 -11.68 -9.30
C ASP A 107 5.58 -12.27 -10.50
N GLN A 108 5.31 -11.78 -11.72
CA GLN A 108 6.05 -12.15 -12.92
C GLN A 108 7.54 -11.76 -12.85
N ARG A 109 7.86 -10.63 -12.19
CA ARG A 109 9.26 -10.20 -12.00
C ARG A 109 9.95 -11.04 -10.93
N LEU A 110 9.25 -11.39 -9.85
CA LEU A 110 9.80 -12.25 -8.79
C LEU A 110 10.10 -13.66 -9.29
N LYS A 111 9.17 -14.29 -10.02
CA LYS A 111 9.41 -15.61 -10.64
C LYS A 111 10.59 -15.61 -11.61
N ARG A 112 10.82 -14.49 -12.30
CA ARG A 112 11.99 -14.29 -13.17
C ARG A 112 13.29 -14.14 -12.37
N VAL A 113 13.29 -13.41 -11.25
CA VAL A 113 14.47 -13.32 -10.37
C VAL A 113 14.76 -14.66 -9.70
N GLU A 114 13.74 -15.40 -9.27
CA GLU A 114 13.90 -16.72 -8.66
C GLU A 114 14.49 -17.74 -9.63
N SER A 115 14.07 -17.75 -10.90
CA SER A 115 14.67 -18.63 -11.92
C SER A 115 16.12 -18.28 -12.22
N ILE A 116 16.48 -16.99 -12.21
CA ILE A 116 17.86 -16.51 -12.35
C ILE A 116 18.71 -16.96 -11.17
N VAL A 117 18.25 -16.75 -9.93
CA VAL A 117 18.95 -17.13 -8.70
C VAL A 117 19.10 -18.66 -8.60
N ALA A 118 18.08 -19.42 -8.97
CA ALA A 118 18.14 -20.88 -9.02
C ALA A 118 19.22 -21.39 -9.98
N ALA A 119 19.36 -20.77 -11.16
CA ALA A 119 20.39 -21.13 -12.13
C ALA A 119 21.81 -20.75 -11.65
N ILE A 120 21.97 -19.61 -10.96
CA ILE A 120 23.24 -19.21 -10.35
C ILE A 120 23.64 -20.18 -9.23
N ASN A 121 22.70 -20.51 -8.33
CA ASN A 121 22.92 -21.41 -7.20
C ASN A 121 23.19 -22.86 -7.64
N ALA A 122 22.64 -23.30 -8.78
CA ALA A 122 22.94 -24.60 -9.37
C ALA A 122 24.38 -24.74 -9.90
N ARG A 123 25.23 -23.68 -9.79
CA ARG A 123 26.60 -23.64 -10.33
C ARG A 123 26.70 -24.10 -11.79
N THR A 124 25.64 -23.91 -12.57
CA THR A 124 25.72 -24.04 -14.03
C THR A 124 26.31 -22.74 -14.56
N PRO A 125 27.55 -22.72 -15.10
CA PRO A 125 28.23 -21.50 -15.51
C PRO A 125 27.71 -20.93 -16.83
N ILE A 126 26.60 -21.46 -17.34
CA ILE A 126 26.17 -21.25 -18.71
C ILE A 126 25.28 -20.03 -18.73
N GLY A 127 25.93 -18.91 -19.05
CA GLY A 127 25.32 -17.59 -19.21
C GLY A 127 24.05 -17.67 -20.04
N PHE A 128 23.07 -16.89 -19.61
CA PHE A 128 21.79 -16.77 -20.27
C PHE A 128 22.00 -16.19 -21.68
N VAL A 129 21.92 -17.06 -22.69
CA VAL A 129 21.99 -16.67 -24.09
C VAL A 129 20.58 -16.58 -24.67
N CYS A 130 20.38 -15.63 -25.58
CA CYS A 130 19.13 -15.53 -26.31
C CYS A 130 18.90 -16.80 -27.14
N PRO A 131 17.70 -17.43 -27.11
CA PRO A 131 17.43 -18.63 -27.89
C PRO A 131 17.43 -18.39 -29.41
N THR A 132 17.22 -17.13 -29.83
CA THR A 132 17.14 -16.76 -31.24
C THR A 132 18.51 -16.37 -31.81
N CYS A 133 19.28 -15.54 -31.11
CA CYS A 133 20.55 -15.03 -31.63
C CYS A 133 21.80 -15.56 -30.92
N GLN A 134 21.62 -16.39 -29.88
CA GLN A 134 22.69 -17.04 -29.11
C GLN A 134 23.69 -16.07 -28.44
N GLN A 135 23.39 -14.77 -28.44
CA GLN A 135 24.21 -13.79 -27.75
C GLN A 135 23.91 -13.75 -26.25
N PRO A 136 24.91 -13.40 -25.42
CA PRO A 136 24.73 -13.22 -24.00
C PRO A 136 23.73 -12.10 -23.73
N LEU A 137 22.79 -12.34 -22.83
CA LEU A 137 21.83 -11.33 -22.41
C LEU A 137 22.51 -10.34 -21.47
N LEU A 138 22.44 -9.06 -21.82
CA LEU A 138 22.96 -7.96 -21.00
C LEU A 138 22.14 -7.80 -19.71
N ASP A 139 20.81 -7.92 -19.84
CA ASP A 139 19.84 -7.83 -18.75
C ASP A 139 18.88 -9.02 -18.79
N LEU A 140 18.93 -9.82 -17.73
CA LEU A 140 18.09 -11.03 -17.61
C LEU A 140 16.63 -10.68 -17.27
N ILE A 141 16.37 -9.41 -16.94
CA ILE A 141 15.06 -8.89 -16.56
C ILE A 141 14.34 -8.24 -17.75
N ASP A 142 14.96 -8.19 -18.93
CA ASP A 142 14.32 -7.59 -20.08
C ASP A 142 13.31 -8.53 -20.76
N PRO A 143 12.16 -7.99 -21.23
CA PRO A 143 11.20 -8.77 -22.01
C PRO A 143 11.68 -9.06 -23.44
N TYR A 144 12.72 -8.37 -23.91
CA TYR A 144 13.28 -8.52 -25.25
C TYR A 144 14.80 -8.66 -25.19
N CYS A 145 15.38 -9.34 -26.17
CA CYS A 145 16.82 -9.36 -26.34
C CYS A 145 17.31 -8.01 -26.86
N GLY A 146 18.24 -7.36 -26.15
CA GLY A 146 18.83 -6.09 -26.57
C GLY A 146 19.60 -6.14 -27.90
N ASN A 147 20.01 -7.32 -28.37
CA ASN A 147 20.75 -7.45 -29.62
C ASN A 147 19.88 -7.80 -30.85
N CYS A 148 18.91 -8.72 -30.72
CA CYS A 148 18.09 -9.16 -31.86
C CYS A 148 16.61 -8.77 -31.77
N GLY A 149 16.17 -8.17 -30.65
CA GLY A 149 14.78 -7.73 -30.46
C GLY A 149 13.77 -8.86 -30.24
N SER A 150 14.19 -10.13 -30.20
CA SER A 150 13.29 -11.25 -29.97
C SER A 150 12.68 -11.18 -28.57
N LYS A 151 11.37 -11.44 -28.44
CA LYS A 151 10.70 -11.56 -27.15
C LYS A 151 11.25 -12.77 -26.38
N LEU A 152 11.67 -12.55 -25.15
CA LEU A 152 12.23 -13.57 -24.28
C LEU A 152 11.11 -14.21 -23.44
N ASP A 153 10.85 -15.48 -23.68
CA ASP A 153 9.91 -16.28 -22.89
C ASP A 153 10.70 -17.13 -21.87
N TRP A 154 10.57 -16.73 -20.60
CA TRP A 154 11.27 -17.33 -19.47
C TRP A 154 10.48 -18.45 -18.80
N THR A 155 9.24 -18.69 -19.23
CA THR A 155 8.41 -19.79 -18.71
C THR A 155 8.98 -21.17 -19.06
N ASP A 156 9.93 -21.20 -20.01
CA ASP A 156 10.59 -22.39 -20.52
C ASP A 156 12.06 -22.49 -20.06
N ALA A 157 12.38 -22.15 -18.80
CA ALA A 157 13.71 -22.34 -18.20
C ALA A 157 14.24 -23.80 -18.30
N ARG A 158 13.37 -24.77 -18.66
CA ARG A 158 13.75 -26.14 -19.02
C ARG A 158 14.39 -26.31 -20.40
N ARG A 159 14.28 -25.34 -21.33
CA ARG A 159 14.91 -25.40 -22.66
C ARG A 159 16.36 -24.96 -22.70
N ALA A 160 16.86 -24.23 -21.69
CA ALA A 160 18.28 -23.92 -21.56
C ALA A 160 19.16 -25.16 -21.31
N ASN A 161 18.55 -26.31 -20.98
CA ASN A 161 19.22 -27.58 -20.77
C ASN A 161 19.09 -28.55 -21.96
N ARG A 162 18.65 -28.07 -23.14
CA ARG A 162 18.40 -28.94 -24.31
C ARG A 162 19.31 -28.64 -25.50
N LEU A 163 20.55 -28.29 -25.22
CA LEU A 163 21.64 -28.39 -26.16
C LEU A 163 22.77 -29.08 -25.41
N GLU A 164 23.01 -30.35 -25.70
CA GLU A 164 24.21 -31.11 -25.33
C GLU A 164 25.50 -30.49 -25.94
N SER A 165 25.47 -29.21 -26.33
CA SER A 165 26.63 -28.43 -26.74
C SER A 165 27.08 -27.60 -25.55
N GLN A 166 28.13 -28.09 -24.90
CA GLN A 166 28.92 -27.26 -24.02
C GLN A 166 29.56 -26.16 -24.88
N PHE A 167 29.72 -24.95 -24.35
CA PHE A 167 30.48 -23.89 -25.02
C PHE A 167 31.84 -23.75 -24.32
N CYS A 168 32.89 -23.44 -25.07
CA CYS A 168 34.20 -23.22 -24.46
C CYS A 168 34.17 -21.99 -23.53
N PRO A 169 34.59 -22.09 -22.26
CA PRO A 169 34.57 -20.95 -21.32
C PRO A 169 35.55 -19.83 -21.67
N HIS A 170 36.47 -20.06 -22.61
CA HIS A 170 37.49 -19.08 -23.00
C HIS A 170 37.19 -18.35 -24.32
N CYS A 171 36.46 -18.98 -25.24
CA CYS A 171 36.21 -18.41 -26.56
C CYS A 171 34.75 -18.52 -27.02
N PHE A 172 33.89 -19.15 -26.20
CA PHE A 172 32.46 -19.32 -26.46
C PHE A 172 32.11 -20.05 -27.76
N CYS A 173 33.08 -20.74 -28.38
CA CYS A 173 32.80 -21.64 -29.50
C CYS A 173 32.08 -22.91 -29.01
N PRO A 174 31.18 -23.49 -29.81
CA PRO A 174 30.51 -24.74 -29.48
C PRO A 174 31.52 -25.88 -29.40
N VAL A 175 31.46 -26.66 -28.32
CA VAL A 175 32.30 -27.82 -28.08
C VAL A 175 31.43 -29.06 -27.87
N LYS A 176 31.93 -30.21 -28.33
CA LYS A 176 31.26 -31.50 -28.10
C LYS A 176 31.49 -31.92 -26.64
N PRO A 177 30.52 -32.58 -25.98
CA PRO A 177 30.62 -32.94 -24.57
C PRO A 177 31.75 -33.93 -24.25
N THR A 178 32.32 -34.58 -25.27
CA THR A 178 33.48 -35.49 -25.15
C THR A 178 34.83 -34.82 -25.45
N GLN A 179 34.88 -33.52 -25.74
CA GLN A 179 36.12 -32.81 -26.04
C GLN A 179 36.84 -32.36 -24.76
N HIS A 180 38.10 -32.74 -24.61
CA HIS A 180 38.97 -32.30 -23.50
C HIS A 180 39.59 -30.91 -23.74
N PHE A 181 39.72 -30.51 -25.01
CA PHE A 181 40.32 -29.23 -25.42
C PHE A 181 39.44 -28.56 -26.46
N CYS A 182 39.39 -27.24 -26.44
CA CYS A 182 38.70 -26.48 -27.47
C CYS A 182 39.47 -26.54 -28.79
N THR A 183 38.82 -26.95 -29.86
CA THR A 183 39.42 -27.02 -31.20
C THR A 183 39.71 -25.65 -31.82
N GLN A 184 39.13 -24.57 -31.28
CA GLN A 184 39.31 -23.21 -31.77
C GLN A 184 40.39 -22.44 -31.01
N CYS A 185 40.40 -22.51 -29.68
CA CYS A 185 41.36 -21.75 -28.86
C CYS A 185 42.47 -22.59 -28.21
N GLY A 186 42.44 -23.93 -28.37
CA GLY A 186 43.45 -24.85 -27.84
C GLY A 186 43.46 -25.02 -26.31
N LYS A 187 42.58 -24.30 -25.57
CA LYS A 187 42.54 -24.35 -24.11
C LYS A 187 41.78 -25.58 -23.58
N PRO A 188 42.18 -26.15 -22.44
CA PRO A 188 41.49 -27.28 -21.83
C PRO A 188 40.08 -26.87 -21.37
N LEU A 189 39.11 -27.78 -21.57
CA LEU A 189 37.70 -27.58 -21.22
C LEU A 189 37.35 -28.15 -19.83
N HIS A 190 38.24 -28.95 -19.24
CA HIS A 190 38.03 -29.55 -17.94
C HIS A 190 38.61 -28.68 -16.82
N ILE A 191 37.75 -28.05 -16.04
CA ILE A 191 38.10 -27.60 -14.69
C ILE A 191 37.92 -28.84 -13.81
N GLN A 192 39.03 -29.47 -13.39
CA GLN A 192 38.96 -30.54 -12.40
C GLN A 192 38.44 -29.95 -11.08
N THR A 193 37.19 -30.24 -10.76
CA THR A 193 36.70 -30.17 -9.39
C THR A 193 37.41 -31.29 -8.62
N TYR A 194 38.52 -30.97 -7.96
CA TYR A 194 39.12 -31.86 -6.96
C TYR A 194 38.16 -31.94 -5.78
N SER A 195 37.18 -32.83 -5.87
CA SER A 195 36.38 -33.30 -4.75
C SER A 195 36.75 -34.75 -4.51
N GLY A 196 37.59 -34.99 -3.50
CA GLY A 196 37.86 -36.32 -2.96
C GLY A 196 39.33 -36.71 -2.92
N THR A 197 40.07 -36.16 -1.96
CA THR A 197 41.33 -36.76 -1.51
C THR A 197 41.01 -38.05 -0.76
N THR A 198 40.95 -39.18 -1.47
CA THR A 198 41.07 -40.49 -0.84
C THR A 198 42.55 -40.84 -0.83
N PHE A 199 43.22 -40.63 0.31
CA PHE A 199 44.55 -41.20 0.53
C PHE A 199 44.42 -42.72 0.58
N GLN A 200 44.80 -43.38 -0.51
CA GLN A 200 44.98 -44.82 -0.54
C GLN A 200 46.42 -45.12 -0.11
N PHE A 201 46.59 -45.57 1.14
CA PHE A 201 47.87 -46.08 1.62
C PHE A 201 48.20 -47.36 0.85
N VAL A 202 49.25 -47.31 0.02
CA VAL A 202 49.86 -48.50 -0.58
C VAL A 202 50.88 -49.05 0.44
N PRO A 203 50.72 -50.27 0.96
CA PRO A 203 51.72 -50.86 1.84
C PRO A 203 53.00 -51.16 1.04
N VAL A 204 54.11 -50.58 1.47
CA VAL A 204 55.45 -50.86 0.93
C VAL A 204 55.87 -52.25 1.41
N ARG A 205 56.11 -53.20 0.49
CA ARG A 205 56.74 -54.48 0.83
C ARG A 205 58.22 -54.24 1.17
N PRO A 206 58.75 -54.77 2.28
CA PRO A 206 60.18 -54.70 2.55
C PRO A 206 60.94 -55.55 1.53
N ARG A 207 61.95 -54.95 0.89
CA ARG A 207 62.88 -55.64 -0.01
C ARG A 207 63.79 -56.55 0.81
N SER A 208 63.78 -57.84 0.50
CA SER A 208 64.77 -58.80 1.01
C SER A 208 66.16 -58.44 0.49
N MET A 209 67.12 -58.23 1.40
CA MET A 209 68.54 -58.12 1.05
C MET A 209 69.09 -59.51 0.74
N GLN A 210 69.64 -59.67 -0.47
CA GLN A 210 70.74 -60.59 -0.75
C GLN A 210 72.02 -59.78 -0.77
#